data_AF-A0A218ZK81-F1
#
_entry.id   AF-A0A218ZK81-F1
#
_cell.length_a   1.000
_cell.length_b   1.000
_cell.length_c   1.000
_cell.angle_alpha   90.00
_cell.angle_beta   90.00
_cell.angle_gamma   90.00
#
_symmetry.space_group_name_H-M   'P 1'
#
loop_
_entity.id
_entity.type
_entity.pdbx_description
1 polymer ?
#
loop_
_entity_poly.entity_id
_entity_poly.type
_entity_poly.pdbx_seq_one_letter_code
_entity_poly.pdbx_strand_id
1 'polypeptide(L)' 'MGIPIAAVKKLVMGKYGIKIDDEAAAAMAKMLDDKASEIAKYAVEHAKSSNNGRVTAEDVEAYALDPGN' A
#
# COMPACT_ATOMS: atom_id res chain seq x y z
N MET A 1 13.17 0.08 -2.11
CA MET A 1 13.00 -1.30 -1.61
C MET A 1 11.51 -1.57 -1.75
N GLY A 2 11.10 -2.41 -2.70
CA GLY A 2 9.69 -2.62 -3.04
C GLY A 2 9.10 -3.85 -2.37
N ILE A 3 7.79 -4.07 -2.58
CA ILE A 3 7.08 -5.24 -2.03
C ILE A 3 7.71 -6.55 -2.56
N PRO A 4 8.09 -7.51 -1.70
CA PRO A 4 8.68 -8.77 -2.15
C PRO A 4 7.70 -9.62 -2.97
N ILE A 5 8.13 -10.09 -4.14
CA ILE A 5 7.35 -10.98 -5.03
C ILE A 5 6.83 -12.23 -4.27
N ALA A 6 7.68 -12.80 -3.41
CA ALA A 6 7.32 -13.96 -2.60
C ALA A 6 6.15 -13.68 -1.63
N ALA A 7 6.03 -12.45 -1.13
CA ALA A 7 4.91 -12.05 -0.27
C ALA A 7 3.61 -11.98 -1.08
N VAL A 8 3.65 -11.42 -2.28
CA VAL A 8 2.51 -11.38 -3.21
C VAL A 8 2.06 -12.80 -3.57
N LYS A 9 2.99 -13.69 -3.93
CA LYS A 9 2.69 -15.11 -4.21
C LYS A 9 2.00 -15.80 -3.03
N LYS A 10 2.53 -15.62 -1.81
CA LYS A 10 1.93 -16.19 -0.59
C LYS A 10 0.54 -15.63 -0.32
N LEU A 11 0.34 -14.33 -0.54
CA LEU A 11 -0.96 -13.67 -0.36
C LEU A 11 -2.01 -14.23 -1.32
N VAL A 12 -1.69 -14.32 -2.61
CA VAL A 12 -2.63 -14.82 -3.64
C VAL A 12 -2.98 -16.29 -3.38
N MET A 13 -1.98 -17.13 -3.09
CA MET A 13 -2.21 -18.53 -2.76
C MET A 13 -3.03 -18.68 -1.47
N GLY A 14 -2.70 -17.93 -0.41
CA GLY A 14 -3.37 -18.03 0.88
C GLY A 14 -4.81 -17.52 0.87
N LYS A 15 -5.10 -16.48 0.08
CA LYS A 15 -6.43 -15.85 0.04
C LYS A 15 -7.36 -16.46 -1.01
N TYR A 16 -6.81 -16.89 -2.16
CA TYR A 16 -7.62 -17.35 -3.30
C TYR A 16 -7.34 -18.80 -3.70
N GLY A 17 -6.34 -19.47 -3.10
CA GLY A 17 -6.01 -20.87 -3.40
C GLY A 17 -5.40 -21.08 -4.79
N ILE A 18 -4.96 -20.00 -5.46
CA ILE A 18 -4.45 -20.04 -6.83
C ILE A 18 -2.98 -19.63 -6.84
N LYS A 19 -2.18 -20.34 -7.67
CA LYS A 19 -0.80 -19.98 -7.94
C LYS A 19 -0.75 -18.84 -8.95
N ILE A 20 0.17 -17.91 -8.72
CA ILE A 20 0.50 -16.81 -9.62
C ILE A 20 1.95 -16.96 -10.06
N ASP A 21 2.23 -16.71 -11.33
CA ASP A 21 3.60 -16.72 -11.87
C ASP A 21 4.42 -15.52 -11.37
N ASP A 22 5.73 -15.52 -11.67
CA ASP A 22 6.65 -14.47 -11.22
C ASP A 22 6.38 -13.11 -11.88
N GLU A 23 6.00 -13.08 -13.16
CA GLU A 23 5.78 -11.85 -13.91
C GLU A 23 4.53 -11.11 -13.42
N ALA A 24 3.43 -11.85 -13.23
CA ALA A 24 2.20 -11.32 -12.67
C ALA A 24 2.38 -10.89 -11.21
N ALA A 25 3.15 -11.65 -10.42
CA ALA A 25 3.46 -11.26 -9.05
C ALA A 25 4.35 -10.01 -8.98
N ALA A 26 5.30 -9.85 -9.91
CA ALA A 26 6.12 -8.63 -10.02
C ALA A 26 5.28 -7.42 -10.45
N ALA A 27 4.36 -7.58 -11.40
CA ALA A 27 3.45 -6.52 -11.82
C ALA A 27 2.54 -6.06 -10.67
N MET A 28 1.96 -7.00 -9.92
CA MET A 28 1.17 -6.68 -8.72
C MET A 28 2.01 -6.01 -7.65
N ALA A 29 3.23 -6.49 -7.39
CA ALA A 29 4.12 -5.89 -6.39
C ALA A 29 4.40 -4.42 -6.72
N LYS A 30 4.65 -4.11 -8.00
CA LYS A 30 4.84 -2.74 -8.47
C LYS A 30 3.61 -1.87 -8.25
N MET A 31 2.43 -2.33 -8.68
CA MET A 31 1.18 -1.58 -8.51
C MET A 31 0.85 -1.31 -7.03
N LEU A 32 1.11 -2.29 -6.17
CA LEU A 32 0.92 -2.15 -4.72
C LEU A 32 1.92 -1.16 -4.11
N ASP A 33 3.17 -1.15 -4.58
CA ASP A 33 4.21 -0.21 -4.13
C ASP A 33 3.88 1.23 -4.53
N ASP A 34 3.41 1.42 -5.78
CA ASP A 34 2.93 2.70 -6.29
C ASP A 34 1.74 3.19 -5.44
N LYS A 35 0.76 2.32 -5.16
CA LYS A 35 -0.40 2.70 -4.35
C LYS A 35 -0.04 2.99 -2.89
N ALA A 36 0.85 2.19 -2.31
CA ALA A 36 1.35 2.44 -0.96
C ALA A 36 2.09 3.78 -0.87
N SER A 37 2.82 4.17 -1.92
CA SER A 37 3.50 5.45 -2.00
C SER A 37 2.52 6.64 -2.06
N GLU A 38 1.41 6.50 -2.81
CA GLU A 38 0.33 7.50 -2.82
C GLU A 38 -0.29 7.70 -1.44
N ILE A 39 -0.66 6.59 -0.79
CA ILE A 39 -1.24 6.60 0.56
C ILE A 39 -0.26 7.21 1.56
N ALA A 40 1.01 6.78 1.52
CA ALA A 40 2.03 7.29 2.42
C ALA A 40 2.27 8.80 2.22
N LYS A 41 2.28 9.28 0.98
CA LYS A 41 2.42 10.71 0.70
C LYS A 41 1.27 11.50 1.32
N TYR A 42 0.04 11.08 1.11
CA TYR A 42 -1.14 11.72 1.70
C TYR A 42 -1.09 11.70 3.23
N ALA A 43 -0.80 10.54 3.83
CA ALA A 43 -0.73 10.39 5.28
C ALA A 43 0.37 11.27 5.90
N VAL A 44 1.51 11.44 5.22
CA VAL A 44 2.57 12.36 5.65
C VAL A 44 2.12 13.82 5.56
N GLU A 45 1.40 14.21 4.50
CA GLU A 45 0.87 15.57 4.36
C GLU A 45 -0.19 15.87 5.45
N HIS A 46 -1.07 14.91 5.73
CA HIS A 46 -2.05 15.02 6.82
C HIS A 46 -1.39 15.11 8.20
N ALA A 47 -0.39 14.25 8.47
CA ALA A 47 0.36 14.25 9.72
C ALA A 47 1.16 15.55 9.95
N LYS A 48 1.66 16.19 8.88
CA LYS A 48 2.32 17.50 8.96
C LYS A 48 1.35 18.60 9.39
N SER A 49 0.10 18.53 8.96
CA SER A 49 -0.97 19.45 9.36
C SER A 49 -1.39 19.26 10.82
N SER A 50 -1.26 18.04 11.37
CA SER A 50 -1.65 17.69 12.75
C SER A 50 -0.52 17.85 13.79
N ASN A 51 0.69 18.26 13.38
CA ASN A 51 1.84 18.61 14.23
C ASN A 51 2.38 17.48 15.14
N ASN A 52 2.14 16.21 14.76
CA ASN A 52 2.51 15.05 15.59
C ASN A 52 3.91 14.45 15.29
N GLY A 53 4.65 14.95 14.29
CA GLY A 53 5.98 14.44 13.91
C GLY A 53 6.03 12.96 13.52
N ARG A 54 4.88 12.30 13.48
CA ARG A 54 4.68 10.86 13.26
C ARG A 54 3.38 10.67 12.50
N VAL A 55 3.40 9.78 11.52
CA VAL A 55 2.20 9.28 10.85
C VAL A 55 1.46 8.32 11.78
N THR A 56 0.18 8.59 12.04
CA THR A 56 -0.73 7.78 12.83
C THR A 56 -1.67 6.97 11.94
N ALA A 57 -2.45 6.06 12.54
CA ALA A 57 -3.47 5.32 11.80
C ALA A 57 -4.54 6.26 11.21
N GLU A 58 -4.93 7.29 11.96
CA GLU A 58 -5.90 8.30 11.52
C GLU A 58 -5.42 9.03 10.25
N ASP A 59 -4.13 9.36 10.16
CA ASP A 59 -3.56 10.00 8.97
C ASP A 59 -3.61 9.09 7.72
N VAL A 60 -3.50 7.77 7.92
CA VAL A 60 -3.61 6.78 6.83
C VAL A 60 -5.07 6.58 6.43
N GLU A 61 -5.98 6.47 7.42
CA GLU A 61 -7.41 6.26 7.18
C GLU A 61 -8.08 7.48 6.53
N ALA A 62 -7.57 8.68 6.79
CA ALA A 62 -8.02 9.90 6.13
C ALA A 62 -7.91 9.84 4.59
N TYR A 63 -7.02 9.00 4.04
CA TYR A 63 -6.92 8.76 2.60
C TYR A 63 -8.21 8.17 2.01
N ALA A 64 -8.86 7.26 2.74
CA ALA A 64 -10.09 6.59 2.29
C ALA A 64 -11.34 7.47 2.44
N LEU A 65 -11.24 8.57 3.20
CA LEU A 65 -12.33 9.50 3.47
C LEU A 65 -12.29 10.73 2.57
N ASP A 66 -11.21 10.94 1.81
CA ASP A 66 -11.10 12.04 0.86
C ASP A 66 -11.79 11.68 -0.47
N PRO A 67 -12.89 12.36 -0.85
CA PRO A 67 -13.64 12.09 -2.08
C PRO A 67 -12.85 12.40 -3.38
N GLY A 68 -11.60 12.86 -3.28
CA GLY A 68 -10.70 13.09 -4.41
C GLY A 68 -9.82 11.91 -4.85
N ASN A 69 -9.89 10.74 -4.18
CA ASN A 69 -9.10 9.52 -4.50
C ASN A 69 -9.94 8.31 -4.90
#